data_AF-A0A395IVY0-F1
#
_entry.id   AF-A0A395IVY0-F1
#
_cell.length_a   1.000
_cell.length_b   1.000
_cell.length_c   1.000
_cell.angle_alpha   90.00
_cell.angle_beta   90.00
_cell.angle_gamma   90.00
#
_symmetry.space_group_name_H-M   'P 1'
#
loop_
_entity.id
_entity.type
_entity.pdbx_description
1 polymer ?
#
loop_
_entity_poly.entity_id
_entity_poly.type
_entity_poly.pdbx_seq_one_letter_code
_entity_poly.pdbx_strand_id
1 'polypeptide(L)'
;MASQTAAKVAQATNRVIGVNKKYTLQSTGIWETIRRIFAVDPTRSNGVPLNPQFRNPPPGSNEPFSFIDPVTLPAGDIAENPYWKRDSRRNYPQLSFVAQGDVVALLSVGSEGKPRGSWWVRRGQGIG
;
A
#
# COMPACT_ATOMS: atom_id res chain seq x y z
N MET A 1 33.41 10.00 -0.23
CA MET A 1 32.73 10.28 1.05
C MET A 1 32.09 11.67 1.12
N ALA A 2 32.69 12.73 0.53
CA ALA A 2 32.12 14.10 0.53
C ALA A 2 30.81 14.29 -0.28
N SER A 3 30.57 13.48 -1.32
CA SER A 3 29.36 13.56 -2.16
C SER A 3 28.09 13.09 -1.43
N GLN A 4 28.20 12.02 -0.64
CA GLN A 4 27.09 11.49 0.15
C GLN A 4 26.70 12.43 1.30
N THR A 5 27.67 13.12 1.91
CA THR A 5 27.41 14.17 2.91
C THR A 5 26.74 15.39 2.31
N ALA A 6 27.17 15.85 1.13
CA ALA A 6 26.52 16.96 0.43
C ALA A 6 25.08 16.61 0.02
N ALA A 7 24.85 15.39 -0.48
CA ALA A 7 23.50 14.90 -0.81
C ALA A 7 22.59 14.82 0.42
N LYS A 8 23.09 14.33 1.57
CA LYS A 8 22.33 14.31 2.83
C LYS A 8 22.01 15.71 3.36
N VAL A 9 22.93 16.67 3.24
CA VAL A 9 22.71 18.07 3.63
C VAL A 9 21.67 18.74 2.72
N ALA A 10 21.76 18.55 1.40
CA ALA A 10 20.75 19.05 0.46
C ALA A 10 19.36 18.41 0.65
N GLN A 11 19.31 17.14 1.05
CA GLN A 11 18.05 16.47 1.38
C GLN A 11 17.48 16.96 2.72
N ALA A 12 18.34 17.35 3.67
CA ALA A 12 17.93 17.92 4.95
C ALA A 12 17.33 19.32 4.79
N THR A 13 17.87 20.18 3.92
CA THR A 13 17.32 21.52 3.67
C THR A 13 15.94 21.47 3.01
N ASN A 14 15.68 20.49 2.13
CA ASN A 14 14.34 20.28 1.55
C ASN A 14 13.27 19.87 2.57
N ARG A 15 13.65 19.37 3.75
CA ARG A 15 12.72 19.00 4.84
C ARG A 15 12.41 20.17 5.78
N VAL A 16 13.15 21.27 5.66
CA VAL A 16 12.96 22.45 6.51
C VAL A 16 11.80 23.29 5.97
N ILE A 17 10.64 23.14 6.59
CA ILE A 17 9.44 23.91 6.28
C ILE A 17 9.36 25.11 7.23
N GLY A 18 9.25 26.31 6.67
CA GLY A 18 9.07 27.54 7.45
C GLY A 18 7.83 27.51 8.34
N VAL A 19 7.93 28.11 9.52
CA VAL A 19 6.86 28.12 10.53
C VAL A 19 5.55 28.72 10.03
N ASN A 20 5.63 29.72 9.16
CA ASN A 20 4.47 30.36 8.52
C ASN A 20 3.67 29.42 7.60
N LYS A 21 4.27 28.29 7.18
CA LYS A 21 3.58 27.24 6.39
C LYS A 21 3.00 26.14 7.28
N LYS A 22 3.09 26.26 8.61
CA LYS A 22 2.58 25.28 9.58
C LYS A 22 1.31 25.83 10.21
N TYR A 23 0.25 25.02 10.21
CA TYR A 23 -1.06 25.35 10.80
C TYR A 23 -1.04 25.28 12.33
N THR A 24 -0.24 26.14 12.95
CA THR A 24 -0.07 26.24 14.40
C THR A 24 -0.03 27.69 14.82
N LEU A 25 -0.48 27.98 16.04
CA LEU A 25 -0.47 29.31 16.62
C LEU A 25 0.98 29.83 16.71
N GLN A 26 1.23 31.06 16.30
CA GLN A 26 2.58 31.65 16.30
C GLN A 26 2.69 32.82 17.24
N SER A 27 3.92 33.10 17.67
CA SER A 27 4.27 34.39 18.27
C SER A 27 4.11 35.51 17.24
N THR A 28 3.79 36.71 17.69
CA THR A 28 3.58 37.88 16.81
C THR A 28 4.40 39.08 17.29
N GLY A 29 4.70 40.00 16.38
CA GLY A 29 5.44 41.23 16.69
C GLY A 29 6.82 40.97 17.28
N ILE A 30 7.18 41.72 18.34
CA ILE A 30 8.49 41.62 18.98
C ILE A 30 8.78 40.23 19.58
N TRP A 31 7.73 39.51 19.99
CA TRP A 31 7.86 38.17 20.56
C TRP A 31 8.31 37.13 19.53
N GLU A 32 7.96 37.29 18.26
CA GLU A 32 8.47 36.41 17.19
C GLU A 32 9.95 36.68 16.91
N THR A 33 10.40 37.92 17.01
CA THR A 33 11.83 38.27 16.90
C THR A 33 12.63 37.65 18.04
N ILE A 34 12.15 37.78 19.28
CA ILE A 34 12.76 37.14 20.45
C ILE A 34 12.81 35.61 20.26
N ARG A 35 11.68 34.98 19.87
CA ARG A 35 11.62 33.54 19.61
C ARG A 35 12.66 33.10 18.58
N ARG A 36 12.83 33.85 17.49
CA ARG A 36 13.81 33.51 16.43
C ARG A 36 15.26 33.60 16.88
N ILE A 37 15.57 34.52 17.79
CA ILE A 37 16.93 34.70 18.33
C ILE A 37 17.28 33.60 19.32
N PHE A 38 16.33 33.24 20.21
CA PHE A 38 16.60 32.32 21.32
C PHE A 38 16.21 30.85 21.04
N ALA A 39 15.45 30.56 19.97
CA ALA A 39 15.11 29.18 19.62
C ALA A 39 16.29 28.46 18.97
N VAL A 40 16.57 27.24 19.44
CA VAL A 40 17.57 26.32 18.85
C VAL A 40 17.27 26.03 17.38
N ASP A 41 15.99 25.90 17.04
CA ASP A 41 15.51 25.79 15.66
C ASP A 41 14.32 26.74 15.45
N PRO A 42 14.50 27.90 14.78
CA PRO A 42 13.44 28.86 14.56
C PRO A 42 12.36 28.33 13.60
N THR A 43 12.63 27.22 12.89
CA THR A 43 11.67 26.56 12.00
C THR A 43 10.73 25.62 12.72
N ARG A 44 10.97 25.33 14.01
CA ARG A 44 10.09 24.51 14.85
C ARG A 44 8.85 25.27 15.29
N SER A 45 7.69 24.61 15.29
CA SER A 45 6.41 25.14 15.80
C SER A 45 6.17 24.76 17.26
N ASN A 46 5.19 25.41 17.90
CA ASN A 46 4.75 25.11 19.27
C ASN A 46 3.78 23.91 19.37
N GLY A 47 3.26 23.41 18.24
CA GLY A 47 2.33 22.28 18.20
C GLY A 47 0.89 22.60 18.61
N VAL A 48 0.54 23.87 18.83
CA VAL A 48 -0.82 24.30 19.18
C VAL A 48 -1.61 24.58 17.90
N PRO A 49 -2.66 23.82 17.56
CA PRO A 49 -3.45 24.06 16.34
C PRO A 49 -4.18 25.40 16.37
N LEU A 50 -4.51 25.93 15.18
CA LEU A 50 -5.30 27.14 15.06
C LEU A 50 -6.80 26.83 15.28
N ASN A 51 -7.38 27.31 16.39
CA ASN A 51 -8.79 27.06 16.75
C ASN A 51 -9.80 27.35 15.62
N PRO A 52 -9.66 28.42 14.81
CA PRO A 52 -10.64 28.72 13.76
C PRO A 52 -10.66 27.72 12.61
N GLN A 53 -9.57 26.94 12.41
CA GLN A 53 -9.39 26.05 11.26
C GLN A 53 -9.35 24.57 11.68
N PHE A 54 -8.80 24.27 12.84
CA PHE A 54 -8.66 22.90 13.31
C PHE A 54 -10.00 22.40 13.84
N ARG A 55 -10.59 21.41 13.15
CA ARG A 55 -11.86 20.78 13.55
C ARG A 55 -13.02 21.78 13.65
N ASN A 56 -12.98 22.81 12.82
CA ASN A 56 -14.03 23.81 12.69
C ASN A 56 -14.36 23.97 11.20
N PRO A 57 -15.58 23.63 10.76
CA PRO A 57 -16.74 23.30 11.59
C PRO A 57 -16.61 21.89 12.25
N PRO A 58 -17.32 21.63 13.37
CA PRO A 58 -17.19 20.36 14.09
C PRO A 58 -17.70 19.19 13.21
N PRO A 59 -17.24 17.95 13.41
CA PRO A 59 -17.61 16.84 12.53
C PRO A 59 -19.13 16.59 12.37
N GLY A 60 -19.93 16.97 13.38
CA GLY A 60 -21.39 16.85 13.36
C GLY A 60 -22.13 18.05 12.76
N SER A 61 -21.46 19.04 12.20
CA SER A 61 -22.10 20.19 11.54
C SER A 61 -22.52 19.91 10.10
N ASN A 62 -22.10 18.78 9.54
CA ASN A 62 -22.46 18.41 8.17
C ASN A 62 -23.96 18.11 8.10
N GLU A 63 -24.58 18.42 6.96
CA GLU A 63 -25.99 18.09 6.74
C GLU A 63 -26.14 16.55 6.79
N PRO A 64 -27.06 16.00 7.62
CA PRO A 64 -27.12 14.56 7.90
C PRO A 64 -27.29 13.64 6.69
N PHE A 65 -27.87 14.14 5.60
CA PHE A 65 -28.20 13.37 4.38
C PHE A 65 -27.32 13.73 3.18
N SER A 66 -26.30 14.57 3.37
CA SER A 66 -25.39 15.01 2.32
C SER A 66 -24.38 13.95 1.91
N PHE A 67 -24.12 12.96 2.77
CA PHE A 67 -23.19 11.89 2.48
C PHE A 67 -23.87 10.79 1.65
N ILE A 68 -23.29 10.52 0.48
CA ILE A 68 -23.69 9.43 -0.40
C ILE A 68 -22.55 8.42 -0.41
N ASP A 69 -22.83 7.17 -0.06
CA ASP A 69 -21.85 6.09 -0.10
C ASP A 69 -21.31 5.93 -1.53
N PRO A 70 -19.99 6.08 -1.74
CA PRO A 70 -19.42 5.93 -3.07
C PRO A 70 -19.48 4.46 -3.51
N VAL A 71 -20.04 4.24 -4.69
CA VAL A 71 -20.00 2.94 -5.37
C VAL A 71 -19.05 3.00 -6.55
N THR A 72 -18.29 1.93 -6.78
CA THR A 72 -17.36 1.84 -7.91
C THR A 72 -18.02 1.15 -9.09
N LEU A 73 -17.76 1.60 -10.32
CA LEU A 73 -18.12 0.85 -11.52
C LEU A 73 -16.99 -0.16 -11.82
N PRO A 74 -17.29 -1.45 -12.08
CA PRO A 74 -18.62 -2.03 -12.37
C PRO A 74 -19.42 -2.55 -11.16
N ALA A 75 -18.89 -2.48 -9.93
CA ALA A 75 -19.52 -3.08 -8.75
C ALA A 75 -20.90 -2.50 -8.37
N GLY A 76 -21.19 -1.25 -8.72
CA GLY A 76 -22.48 -0.58 -8.50
C GLY A 76 -23.49 -0.75 -9.64
N ASP A 77 -23.15 -1.48 -10.72
CA ASP A 77 -24.10 -1.71 -11.82
C ASP A 77 -25.26 -2.63 -11.38
N ILE A 78 -26.48 -2.29 -11.81
CA ILE A 78 -27.73 -2.96 -11.45
C ILE A 78 -28.06 -4.08 -12.46
N ALA A 79 -27.58 -3.98 -13.71
CA ALA A 79 -27.94 -4.93 -14.76
C ALA A 79 -26.91 -6.06 -14.92
N GLU A 80 -25.68 -5.74 -15.32
CA GLU A 80 -24.71 -6.73 -15.80
C GLU A 80 -23.73 -7.20 -14.72
N ASN A 81 -24.20 -7.22 -13.47
CA ASN A 81 -23.37 -7.40 -12.30
C ASN A 81 -23.92 -8.56 -11.42
N PRO A 82 -23.84 -9.83 -11.86
CA PRO A 82 -24.23 -11.00 -11.04
C PRO A 82 -23.16 -11.39 -10.01
N TYR A 83 -23.55 -11.78 -8.79
CA TYR A 83 -22.61 -11.99 -7.66
C TYR A 83 -21.53 -13.05 -7.90
N TRP A 84 -21.87 -14.16 -8.57
CA TRP A 84 -20.93 -15.25 -8.80
C TRP A 84 -19.73 -14.86 -9.68
N LYS A 85 -19.86 -13.85 -10.56
CA LYS A 85 -18.72 -13.33 -11.36
C LYS A 85 -17.74 -12.48 -10.53
N ARG A 86 -18.21 -11.89 -9.42
CA ARG A 86 -17.41 -11.05 -8.51
C ARG A 86 -16.99 -11.76 -7.22
N ASP A 87 -17.40 -13.01 -7.03
CA ASP A 87 -17.15 -13.75 -5.80
C ASP A 87 -15.70 -14.24 -5.73
N SER A 88 -14.79 -13.34 -5.35
CA SER A 88 -13.38 -13.66 -5.09
C SER A 88 -13.19 -14.55 -3.86
N ARG A 89 -14.16 -14.61 -2.95
CA ARG A 89 -14.08 -15.45 -1.75
C ARG A 89 -14.16 -16.93 -2.11
N ARG A 90 -14.98 -17.29 -3.11
CA ARG A 90 -15.07 -18.68 -3.61
C ARG A 90 -14.10 -18.99 -4.73
N ASN A 91 -13.65 -17.98 -5.47
CA ASN A 91 -12.65 -18.14 -6.53
C ASN A 91 -11.20 -18.01 -6.01
N TYR A 92 -10.92 -18.58 -4.83
CA TYR A 92 -9.56 -18.58 -4.28
C TYR A 92 -8.72 -19.68 -4.95
N PRO A 93 -7.42 -19.45 -5.20
CA PRO A 93 -6.55 -20.48 -5.73
C PRO A 93 -6.40 -21.62 -4.71
N GLN A 94 -6.61 -22.86 -5.15
CA GLN A 94 -6.40 -24.04 -4.32
C GLN A 94 -4.91 -24.25 -4.04
N LEU A 95 -4.58 -24.66 -2.82
CA LEU A 95 -3.21 -25.05 -2.46
C LEU A 95 -2.87 -26.40 -3.12
N SER A 96 -1.77 -26.43 -3.85
CA SER A 96 -1.22 -27.67 -4.42
C SER A 96 -0.05 -28.15 -3.56
N PHE A 97 -0.14 -29.40 -3.10
CA PHE A 97 0.95 -30.09 -2.41
C PHE A 97 1.54 -31.12 -3.36
N VAL A 98 2.87 -31.17 -3.42
CA VAL A 98 3.59 -32.07 -4.31
C VAL A 98 4.47 -32.97 -3.44
N ALA A 99 4.18 -34.27 -3.42
CA ALA A 99 5.01 -35.27 -2.78
C ALA A 99 6.09 -35.77 -3.75
N GLN A 100 7.10 -36.47 -3.21
CA GLN A 100 8.17 -37.05 -4.01
C GLN A 100 7.62 -37.99 -5.11
N GLY A 101 6.59 -38.78 -4.81
CA GLY A 101 5.93 -39.66 -5.78
C GLY A 101 5.32 -38.90 -6.97
N ASP A 102 4.70 -37.75 -6.70
CA ASP A 102 4.08 -36.91 -7.73
C ASP A 102 5.14 -36.35 -8.70
N VAL A 103 6.30 -35.92 -8.17
CA VAL A 103 7.42 -35.46 -8.99
C VAL A 103 7.99 -36.59 -9.85
N VAL A 104 8.19 -37.77 -9.27
CA VAL A 104 8.72 -38.94 -10.00
C VAL A 104 7.76 -39.38 -11.11
N ALA A 105 6.45 -39.33 -10.87
CA ALA A 105 5.45 -39.58 -11.90
C ALA A 105 5.55 -38.57 -13.04
N LEU A 106 5.61 -37.27 -12.75
CA LEU A 106 5.78 -36.21 -13.76
C LEU A 106 7.07 -36.38 -14.59
N LEU A 107 8.16 -36.86 -14.00
CA LEU A 107 9.40 -37.16 -14.72
C LEU A 107 9.28 -38.40 -15.63
N SER A 108 8.49 -39.39 -15.23
CA SER A 108 8.35 -40.66 -15.92
C SER A 108 7.38 -40.58 -17.11
N VAL A 109 6.19 -40.00 -16.89
CA VAL A 109 5.11 -39.94 -17.90
C VAL A 109 4.89 -38.54 -18.48
N GLY A 110 5.62 -37.53 -18.01
CA GLY A 110 5.47 -36.14 -18.45
C GLY A 110 4.32 -35.41 -17.75
N SER A 111 3.99 -34.22 -18.24
CA SER A 111 2.90 -33.37 -17.73
C SER A 111 1.87 -33.11 -18.82
N GLU A 112 0.73 -32.49 -18.48
CA GLU A 112 -0.28 -32.07 -19.46
C GLU A 112 0.32 -31.19 -20.57
N GLY A 113 1.23 -30.27 -20.23
CA GLY A 113 1.91 -29.42 -21.20
C GLY A 113 2.95 -30.14 -22.06
N LYS A 114 3.51 -31.27 -21.58
CA LYS A 114 4.51 -32.09 -22.30
C LYS A 114 4.37 -33.58 -21.95
N PRO A 115 3.41 -34.29 -22.56
CA PRO A 115 3.18 -35.72 -22.29
C PRO A 115 4.34 -36.57 -22.81
N ARG A 116 4.74 -37.60 -22.06
CA ARG A 116 5.70 -38.63 -22.50
C ARG A 116 4.97 -39.97 -22.54
N GLY A 117 4.72 -40.48 -23.75
CA GLY A 117 3.96 -41.72 -23.95
C GLY A 117 4.65 -42.94 -23.34
N SER A 118 4.04 -43.54 -22.32
CA SER A 118 4.45 -44.84 -21.77
C SER A 118 3.71 -45.97 -22.49
N TRP A 119 4.19 -46.34 -23.68
CA TRP A 119 3.84 -47.63 -24.31
C TRP A 119 5.03 -48.60 -24.38
N TRP A 120 6.22 -48.21 -23.89
CA TRP A 120 7.48 -48.89 -24.20
C TRP A 120 8.25 -49.48 -23.00
N VAL A 121 7.75 -49.43 -21.77
CA VAL A 121 8.50 -49.91 -20.57
C VAL A 121 8.10 -51.34 -20.13
N ARG A 122 7.54 -52.18 -21.01
CA ARG A 122 7.26 -53.60 -20.69
C ARG A 122 7.64 -54.59 -21.80
N ARG A 123 8.76 -54.38 -22.48
CA ARG A 123 9.43 -55.41 -23.32
C ARG A 123 10.94 -55.30 -23.15
N GLY A 124 11.48 -55.92 -22.11
CA GLY A 124 12.94 -55.89 -21.89
C GLY A 124 13.41 -56.38 -20.53
N GLN A 125 12.89 -57.49 -20.02
CA GLN A 125 13.60 -58.32 -19.04
C GLN A 125 13.26 -59.78 -19.34
N GLY A 126 14.00 -60.36 -20.27
CA GLY A 126 14.22 -61.79 -20.35
C GLY A 126 15.50 -62.11 -19.58
N ILE A 127 15.37 -62.88 -18.51
CA ILE A 127 16.41 -63.77 -17.98
C ILE A 127 15.71 -65.10 -17.68
N GLY A 128 16.20 -66.15 -18.33
CA GLY A 128 15.59 -67.48 -18.46
C GLY A 128 16.05 -68.09 -19.77
#